data_AF-A0A0D8BY76-F1
#
_entry.id   AF-A0A0D8BY76-F1
#
_cell.length_a   1.000
_cell.length_b   1.000
_cell.length_c   1.000
_cell.angle_alpha   90.00
_cell.angle_beta   90.00
_cell.angle_gamma   90.00
#
_symmetry.space_group_name_H-M   'P 1'
#
loop_
_entity.id
_entity.type
_entity.pdbx_description
1 polymer ?
#
loop_
_entity_poly.entity_id
_entity_poly.type
_entity_poly.pdbx_seq_one_letter_code
_entity_poly.pdbx_strand_id
1 'polypeptide(L)'
;MIEQQTNKEMVQTIEQYIKQESEKWAQHVLSNAKTVSDLMTALWEHGKVKKDGTEVERMLHRLIYERGAAKIKNVIKEAQDLTLGKALSPEGDSATC
;
A
#
# COMPACT_ATOMS: atom_id res chain seq x y z
N MET A 1 17.45 -14.91 30.78
CA MET A 1 18.24 -14.14 29.78
C MET A 1 18.16 -14.76 28.38
N ILE A 2 18.33 -16.08 28.21
CA ILE A 2 18.25 -16.74 26.89
C ILE A 2 16.87 -16.54 26.22
N GLU A 3 15.76 -16.73 26.95
CA GLU A 3 14.40 -16.57 26.39
C GLU A 3 14.08 -15.14 25.90
N GLN A 4 14.59 -14.11 26.57
CA GLN A 4 14.40 -12.72 26.14
C GLN A 4 15.16 -12.40 24.85
N GLN A 5 16.35 -13.00 24.67
CA GLN A 5 17.13 -12.87 23.45
C GLN A 5 16.42 -13.56 22.26
N THR A 6 15.93 -14.78 22.46
CA THR A 6 15.18 -15.54 21.46
C THR A 6 13.88 -14.84 21.04
N ASN A 7 13.14 -14.25 21.99
CA ASN A 7 11.92 -13.50 21.69
C ASN A 7 12.21 -12.26 20.83
N LYS A 8 13.33 -11.56 21.09
CA LYS A 8 13.73 -10.38 20.32
C LYS A 8 14.07 -10.74 18.87
N GLU A 9 14.81 -11.82 18.66
CA GLU A 9 15.18 -12.30 17.33
C GLU A 9 13.95 -12.76 16.53
N MET A 10 13.00 -13.41 17.20
CA MET A 10 11.74 -13.84 16.59
C MET A 10 10.89 -12.65 16.13
N VAL A 11 10.72 -11.63 16.98
CA VAL A 11 9.99 -10.40 16.63
C VAL A 11 10.65 -9.70 15.45
N GLN A 12 11.98 -9.55 15.47
CA GLN A 12 12.72 -8.94 14.36
C GLN A 12 12.54 -9.71 13.05
N THR A 13 12.53 -11.04 13.11
CA THR A 13 12.30 -11.89 11.94
C THR A 13 10.89 -11.69 11.37
N ILE A 14 9.88 -11.62 12.23
CA ILE A 14 8.48 -11.36 11.84
C ILE A 14 8.35 -9.96 11.21
N GLU A 15 8.96 -8.94 11.81
CA GLU A 15 8.95 -7.57 11.29
C GLU A 15 9.62 -7.48 9.91
N GLN A 16 10.75 -8.15 9.73
CA GLN A 16 11.44 -8.23 8.44
C GLN A 16 10.58 -8.93 7.39
N TYR A 17 9.93 -10.04 7.75
CA TYR A 17 9.01 -10.74 6.86
C TYR A 17 7.83 -9.85 6.43
N ILE A 18 7.17 -9.19 7.38
CA ILE A 18 6.06 -8.25 7.09
C ILE A 18 6.54 -7.14 6.15
N LYS A 19 7.72 -6.57 6.42
CA LYS A 19 8.30 -5.54 5.57
C LYS A 19 8.50 -6.05 4.14
N GLN A 20 9.18 -7.17 3.96
CA GLN A 20 9.50 -7.72 2.63
C GLN A 20 8.24 -8.05 1.84
N GLU A 21 7.29 -8.76 2.43
CA GLU A 21 6.06 -9.15 1.73
C GLU A 21 5.18 -7.93 1.42
N SER A 22 5.09 -6.96 2.32
CA SER A 22 4.36 -5.72 2.05
C SER A 22 4.97 -4.91 0.91
N GLU A 23 6.30 -4.88 0.80
CA GLU A 23 7.02 -4.17 -0.26
C GLU A 23 6.87 -4.87 -1.60
N LYS A 24 7.02 -6.20 -1.63
CA LYS A 24 6.81 -7.02 -2.81
C LYS A 24 5.39 -6.87 -3.36
N TRP A 25 4.38 -6.93 -2.48
CA TRP A 25 3.00 -6.74 -2.89
C TRP A 25 2.74 -5.33 -3.43
N ALA A 26 3.18 -4.29 -2.71
CA ALA A 26 2.98 -2.91 -3.16
C ALA A 26 3.69 -2.65 -4.51
N GLN A 27 4.91 -3.13 -4.69
CA GLN A 27 5.63 -3.02 -5.97
C GLN A 27 4.93 -3.76 -7.10
N HIS A 28 4.38 -4.94 -6.84
CA HIS A 28 3.62 -5.70 -7.82
C HIS A 28 2.37 -4.93 -8.28
N VAL A 29 1.60 -4.38 -7.34
CA VAL A 29 0.43 -3.56 -7.66
C VAL A 29 0.82 -2.32 -8.46
N LEU A 30 1.84 -1.59 -8.01
CA LEU A 30 2.28 -0.35 -8.67
C LEU A 30 2.85 -0.60 -10.08
N SER A 31 3.52 -1.73 -10.30
CA SER A 31 4.07 -2.07 -11.62
C SER A 31 3.00 -2.49 -12.63
N ASN A 32 1.87 -3.01 -12.17
CA ASN A 32 0.82 -3.56 -13.02
C ASN A 32 -0.37 -2.61 -13.23
N ALA A 33 -0.60 -1.69 -12.29
CA ALA A 33 -1.67 -0.72 -12.38
C ALA A 33 -1.43 0.27 -13.52
N LYS A 34 -2.44 0.45 -14.38
CA LYS A 34 -2.43 1.45 -15.45
C LYS A 34 -3.16 2.72 -15.05
N THR A 35 -4.07 2.60 -14.08
CA THR A 35 -4.94 3.68 -13.63
C THR A 35 -5.03 3.74 -12.11
N VAL A 36 -5.50 4.88 -11.58
CA VAL A 36 -5.87 5.03 -10.17
C VAL A 36 -6.99 4.03 -9.79
N SER A 37 -7.88 3.71 -10.72
CA SER A 37 -8.94 2.72 -10.49
C SER A 37 -8.38 1.33 -10.25
N ASP A 38 -7.30 0.95 -10.94
CA ASP A 38 -6.62 -0.35 -10.73
C ASP A 38 -6.02 -0.41 -9.32
N LEU A 39 -5.41 0.70 -8.87
CA LEU A 39 -4.86 0.81 -7.52
C LEU A 39 -5.96 0.69 -6.44
N MET A 40 -7.09 1.38 -6.64
CA MET A 40 -8.24 1.30 -5.73
C MET A 40 -8.86 -0.11 -5.70
N THR A 41 -8.93 -0.78 -6.86
CA THR A 41 -9.41 -2.16 -6.97
C THR A 41 -8.49 -3.10 -6.22
N ALA A 42 -7.17 -2.98 -6.41
CA ALA A 42 -6.18 -3.79 -5.69
C ALA A 42 -6.28 -3.60 -4.17
N LEU A 43 -6.45 -2.35 -3.68
CA LEU A 43 -6.68 -2.08 -2.26
C LEU A 43 -7.95 -2.77 -1.75
N TRP A 44 -9.04 -2.68 -2.50
CA TRP A 44 -10.31 -3.30 -2.11
C TRP A 44 -10.22 -4.82 -2.05
N GLU A 45 -9.59 -5.46 -3.03
CA GLU A 45 -9.47 -6.91 -3.10
C GLU A 45 -8.54 -7.47 -2.02
N HIS A 46 -7.37 -6.88 -1.85
CA HIS A 46 -6.40 -7.32 -0.82
C HIS A 46 -6.79 -6.89 0.60
N GLY A 47 -7.62 -5.86 0.74
CA GLY A 47 -8.15 -5.43 2.03
C GLY A 47 -9.25 -6.35 2.59
N LYS A 48 -9.74 -7.31 1.79
CA LYS A 48 -10.70 -8.31 2.28
C LYS A 48 -10.02 -9.18 3.33
N VAL A 49 -10.71 -9.36 4.46
CA VAL A 49 -10.27 -10.26 5.51
C VAL A 49 -10.12 -11.66 4.92
N LYS A 50 -8.95 -12.28 5.08
CA LYS A 50 -8.75 -13.70 4.79
C LYS A 50 -9.79 -14.49 5.58
N LYS A 51 -10.72 -15.15 4.88
CA LYS A 51 -11.77 -15.97 5.51
C LYS A 51 -11.21 -17.26 6.11
N ASP A 52 -10.11 -17.74 5.53
CA ASP A 52 -9.45 -18.98 5.91
C ASP A 52 -8.12 -18.72 6.63
N GLY A 53 -7.78 -19.60 7.57
CA GLY A 53 -6.52 -19.56 8.32
C GLY A 53 -6.67 -19.30 9.82
N THR A 54 -5.59 -19.55 10.53
CA THR A 54 -5.41 -19.27 11.96
C THR A 54 -5.50 -17.77 12.23
N GLU A 55 -5.70 -17.41 13.50
CA GLU A 55 -5.72 -16.01 13.94
C GLU A 55 -4.39 -15.30 13.63
N VAL A 56 -3.27 -16.00 13.81
CA VAL A 56 -1.93 -15.48 13.50
C VAL A 56 -1.77 -15.18 12.02
N GLU A 57 -2.23 -16.06 11.13
CA GLU A 57 -2.17 -15.83 9.68
C GLU A 57 -3.05 -14.66 9.24
N ARG A 58 -4.23 -14.52 9.85
CA ARG A 58 -5.12 -13.37 9.60
C ARG A 58 -4.50 -12.07 10.08
N MET A 59 -3.83 -12.08 11.23
CA MET A 59 -3.10 -10.92 11.76
C MET A 59 -1.91 -10.55 10.86
N LEU A 60 -1.09 -11.52 10.43
CA LEU A 60 0.03 -11.28 9.52
C LEU A 60 -0.44 -10.70 8.18
N HIS A 61 -1.51 -11.27 7.61
CA HIS A 61 -2.12 -10.74 6.39
C HIS A 61 -2.52 -9.27 6.55
N ARG A 62 -3.16 -8.94 7.68
CA ARG A 62 -3.58 -7.55 7.97
C ARG A 62 -2.38 -6.61 8.08
N LEU A 63 -1.32 -7.00 8.80
CA LEU A 63 -0.12 -6.17 8.97
C LEU A 63 0.61 -5.93 7.64
N ILE A 64 0.72 -6.97 6.80
CA ILE A 64 1.30 -6.88 5.46
C ILE A 64 0.46 -5.92 4.59
N TYR A 65 -0.86 -6.10 4.59
CA TYR A 65 -1.78 -5.25 3.84
C TYR A 65 -1.71 -3.79 4.28
N GLU A 66 -1.82 -3.49 5.57
CA GLU A 66 -1.84 -2.12 6.08
C GLU A 66 -0.56 -1.37 5.70
N ARG A 67 0.60 -2.04 5.80
CA ARG A 67 1.89 -1.47 5.44
C ARG A 67 2.02 -1.20 3.94
N GLY A 68 1.65 -2.16 3.09
CA GLY A 68 1.72 -1.97 1.63
C GLY A 68 0.68 -0.96 1.12
N ALA A 69 -0.51 -0.95 1.72
CA ALA A 69 -1.61 -0.08 1.34
C ALA A 69 -1.27 1.38 1.59
N ALA A 70 -0.49 1.68 2.65
CA ALA A 70 -0.01 3.04 2.90
C ALA A 70 0.81 3.59 1.72
N LYS A 71 1.70 2.79 1.12
CA LYS A 71 2.46 3.20 -0.07
C LYS A 71 1.55 3.46 -1.26
N ILE A 72 0.61 2.54 -1.54
CA ILE A 72 -0.32 2.69 -2.67
C ILE A 72 -1.21 3.93 -2.50
N LYS A 73 -1.73 4.16 -1.29
CA LYS A 73 -2.56 5.35 -0.97
C LYS A 73 -1.80 6.66 -1.16
N ASN A 74 -0.50 6.70 -0.81
CA ASN A 74 0.32 7.88 -1.05
C ASN A 74 0.45 8.17 -2.56
N VAL A 75 0.68 7.16 -3.39
CA VAL A 75 0.74 7.32 -4.85
C VAL A 75 -0.60 7.79 -5.42
N ILE A 76 -1.72 7.25 -4.94
CA ILE A 76 -3.06 7.71 -5.35
C ILE A 76 -3.23 9.19 -5.03
N LYS A 77 -2.85 9.60 -3.81
CA LYS A 77 -2.95 10.99 -3.37
C LYS A 77 -2.08 11.91 -4.25
N GLU A 78 -0.82 11.55 -4.50
CA GLU A 78 0.07 12.31 -5.37
C GLU A 78 -0.50 12.48 -6.80
N ALA A 79 -1.07 11.41 -7.36
CA ALA A 79 -1.70 11.46 -8.67
C ALA A 79 -2.94 12.38 -8.69
N GLN A 80 -3.75 12.36 -7.63
CA GLN A 80 -4.90 13.24 -7.48
C GLN A 80 -4.48 14.71 -7.31
N ASP A 81 -3.48 14.97 -6.47
CA ASP A 81 -2.95 16.32 -6.22
C ASP A 81 -2.38 16.93 -7.52
N LEU A 82 -1.65 16.14 -8.33
CA LEU A 82 -1.15 16.59 -9.64
C LEU A 82 -2.28 16.90 -10.63
N THR A 83 -3.34 16.10 -10.62
CA THR A 83 -4.49 16.30 -11.52
C THR A 83 -5.28 17.56 -11.14
N LEU A 84 -5.50 17.79 -9.85
CA LEU A 84 -6.17 18.98 -9.33
C LEU A 84 -5.30 20.23 -9.50
N GLY A 85 -4.00 20.15 -9.26
CA GLY A 85 -3.06 21.24 -9.49
C GLY A 85 -3.04 21.68 -10.96
N LYS A 86 -3.11 20.74 -11.91
CA LYS A 86 -3.26 21.05 -13.34
C LYS A 86 -4.60 21.68 -13.68
N ALA A 87 -5.70 21.22 -13.08
CA ALA A 87 -7.03 21.78 -13.30
C ALA A 87 -7.19 23.21 -12.74
N LEU A 88 -6.37 23.58 -11.75
CA LEU A 88 -6.40 24.88 -11.09
C LEU A 88 -5.34 25.87 -11.63
N SER A 89 -4.48 25.48 -12.57
CA SER A 89 -3.57 26.40 -13.26
C SER A 89 -4.28 27.06 -14.45
N PRO A 90 -4.59 28.37 -14.39
CA PRO A 90 -5.24 29.09 -15.47
C PRO A 90 -4.17 29.57 -16.46
N GLU A 91 -3.63 28.66 -17.27
CA GLU A 91 -2.91 29.04 -18.48
C GLU A 91 -3.73 28.56 -19.68
N GLY A 92 -4.65 29.42 -20.13
CA GLY A 92 -5.49 29.10 -21.27
C GLY A 92 -6.65 30.04 -21.59
N ASP A 93 -6.92 31.09 -20.82
CA ASP A 93 -7.79 32.19 -21.30
C ASP A 93 -6.93 33.17 -22.12
N SER A 94 -6.70 32.82 -23.38
CA SER A 94 -6.49 33.81 -24.42
C SER A 94 -7.63 33.67 -25.42
N ALA A 95 -8.78 34.23 -25.05
CA ALA A 95 -9.76 34.68 -26.03
C ALA A 95 -9.09 35.74 -26.90
N THR A 96 -8.57 35.35 -28.06
CA THR A 96 -8.25 36.30 -29.14
C THR A 96 -9.53 36.61 -29.87
N CYS A 97 -9.90 37.91 -29.83
CA CYS A 97 -10.92 38.54 -30.66
C CYS A 97 -10.70 38.34 -32.16
#